data_AF-X1IZ09-F1
#
_entry.id   AF-X1IZ09-F1
#
_cell.length_a   1.000
_cell.length_b   1.000
_cell.length_c   1.000
_cell.angle_alpha   90.00
_cell.angle_beta   90.00
_cell.angle_gamma   90.00
#
_symmetry.space_group_name_H-M   'P 1'
#
loop_
_entity.id
_entity.type
_entity.pdbx_description
1 polymer ?
#
loop_
_entity_poly.entity_id
_entity_poly.type
_entity_poly.pdbx_seq_one_letter_code
_entity_poly.pdbx_strand_id
1 'polypeptide(L)'
;RGSEPYPEWHGEIVEIIPLIKLPMPPKPKRQGTFGVYEAPRNVLKQIPGITLQEMERTREFAYCCGAGGGVKAQFPEFAINTSKRRIEEALETETSALVSCCPFCKTNLQDGISAMKSNMKFYDLIELVEKAL
;
A
#
# COMPACT_ATOMS: atom_id res chain seq x y z
N ARG A 1 0.04 2.83 6.87
CA ARG A 1 0.19 2.28 8.25
C ARG A 1 1.55 2.63 8.86
N GLY A 2 2.68 2.39 8.18
CA GLY A 2 4.01 2.74 8.73
C GLY A 2 4.42 4.22 8.62
N SER A 3 3.63 5.04 7.94
CA SER A 3 3.91 6.46 7.72
C SER A 3 3.35 7.39 8.80
N GLU A 4 2.64 6.83 9.79
CA GLU A 4 2.18 7.58 10.96
C GLU A 4 3.28 7.58 12.03
N PRO A 5 3.44 8.68 12.81
CA PRO A 5 4.42 8.75 13.89
C PRO A 5 4.32 7.55 14.83
N TYR A 6 5.48 7.07 15.33
CA TYR A 6 5.55 6.08 16.40
C TYR A 6 5.88 6.75 17.73
N PRO A 7 4.93 7.44 18.39
CA PRO A 7 5.18 7.91 19.73
C PRO A 7 5.34 6.69 20.65
N GLU A 8 6.27 6.79 21.59
CA GLU A 8 6.41 5.82 22.65
C GLU A 8 5.14 5.82 23.49
N TRP A 9 4.53 4.64 23.62
CA TRP A 9 3.34 4.48 24.43
C TRP A 9 3.76 4.30 25.89
N HIS A 10 3.36 5.26 26.72
CA HIS A 10 3.57 5.25 28.15
C HIS A 10 2.25 4.85 28.81
N GLY A 11 2.15 3.59 29.22
CA GLY A 11 0.96 3.07 29.89
C GLY A 11 1.22 1.72 30.52
N GLU A 12 0.20 1.20 31.19
CA GLU A 12 0.23 -0.07 31.88
C GLU A 12 -0.76 -1.07 31.26
N ILE A 13 -0.46 -2.36 31.40
CA ILE A 13 -1.36 -3.42 30.97
C ILE A 13 -2.18 -3.82 32.20
N VAL A 14 -3.46 -3.46 32.20
CA VAL A 14 -4.37 -3.72 33.32
C VAL A 14 -5.20 -4.96 33.01
N GLU A 15 -5.28 -5.88 33.97
CA GLU A 15 -6.20 -7.01 33.91
C GLU A 15 -7.58 -6.56 34.39
N ILE A 16 -8.57 -6.58 33.49
CA ILE A 16 -9.93 -6.09 33.80
C ILE A 16 -10.81 -7.22 34.29
N ILE A 17 -10.68 -8.40 33.68
CA ILE A 17 -11.28 -9.67 34.10
C ILE A 17 -10.29 -10.80 33.80
N PRO A 18 -10.44 -12.00 34.40
CA PRO A 18 -9.52 -13.10 34.18
C PRO A 18 -9.27 -13.35 32.68
N LEU A 19 -7.99 -13.37 32.29
CA LEU A 19 -7.51 -13.55 30.91
C LEU A 19 -7.71 -12.36 29.95
N ILE A 20 -8.40 -11.28 30.35
CA ILE A 20 -8.55 -10.07 29.52
C ILE A 20 -7.67 -8.94 30.08
N LYS A 21 -6.57 -8.69 29.37
CA LYS A 21 -5.62 -7.62 29.67
C LYS A 21 -5.74 -6.52 28.61
N LEU A 22 -6.01 -5.29 29.04
CA LEU A 22 -6.10 -4.13 28.14
C LEU A 22 -5.02 -3.10 28.46
N PRO A 23 -4.44 -2.46 27.43
CA PRO A 23 -3.53 -1.33 27.64
C PRO A 23 -4.31 -0.10 28.10
N MET A 24 -3.86 0.52 29.20
CA MET A 24 -4.38 1.79 29.72
C MET A 24 -3.25 2.83 29.77
N PRO A 25 -3.37 3.96 29.04
CA PRO A 25 -4.44 4.32 28.11
C PRO A 25 -4.45 3.44 26.84
N PRO A 26 -5.56 3.37 26.09
CA PRO A 26 -5.62 2.60 24.84
C PRO A 26 -4.48 2.98 23.89
N LYS A 27 -3.82 1.98 23.32
CA LYS A 27 -2.75 2.23 22.34
C LYS A 27 -3.34 2.91 21.09
N PRO A 28 -2.67 3.94 20.55
CA PRO A 28 -3.14 4.60 19.34
C PRO A 28 -3.18 3.61 18.18
N LYS A 29 -4.33 3.53 17.49
CA LYS A 29 -4.50 2.69 16.31
C LYS A 29 -3.83 3.36 15.12
N ARG A 30 -3.10 2.57 14.32
CA ARG A 30 -2.34 3.07 13.18
C ARG A 30 -2.86 2.53 11.89
N GLN A 31 -3.98 3.11 11.48
CA GLN A 31 -4.73 2.66 10.32
C GLN A 31 -4.29 3.39 9.06
N GLY A 32 -3.49 4.46 9.18
CA GLY A 32 -3.08 5.32 8.07
C GLY A 32 -3.82 6.65 8.03
N THR A 33 -4.81 6.90 8.88
CA THR A 33 -5.59 8.15 8.95
C THR A 33 -4.72 9.42 8.95
N PHE A 34 -3.56 9.40 9.63
CA PHE A 34 -2.60 10.51 9.66
C PHE A 34 -1.31 10.19 8.89
N GLY A 35 -1.41 9.34 7.86
CA GLY A 35 -0.30 8.90 7.05
C GLY A 35 0.19 9.95 6.05
N VAL A 36 1.39 9.72 5.53
CA VAL A 36 1.96 10.53 4.45
C VAL A 36 1.32 10.15 3.11
N TYR A 37 0.41 11.00 2.62
CA TYR A 37 -0.30 10.79 1.35
C TYR A 37 0.05 11.82 0.28
N GLU A 38 0.16 13.09 0.64
CA GLU A 38 0.28 14.17 -0.34
C GLU A 38 1.70 14.29 -0.92
N ALA A 39 2.75 14.03 -0.13
CA ALA A 39 4.13 14.12 -0.59
C ALA A 39 4.41 13.30 -1.88
N PRO A 40 4.11 11.98 -1.96
CA PRO A 40 4.32 11.23 -3.20
C PRO A 40 3.43 11.68 -4.37
N ARG A 41 2.20 12.17 -4.09
CA ARG A 41 1.30 12.70 -5.13
C ARG A 41 1.83 14.00 -5.73
N ASN A 42 2.40 14.86 -4.90
CA ASN A 42 2.99 16.12 -5.33
C ASN A 42 4.20 15.88 -6.23
N VAL A 43 5.04 14.88 -5.91
CA VAL A 43 6.14 14.46 -6.79
C VAL A 43 5.60 14.00 -8.15
N LEU A 44 4.60 13.13 -8.17
CA LEU A 44 4.01 12.62 -9.44
C LEU A 44 3.40 13.73 -10.29
N LYS A 45 2.71 14.70 -9.67
CA LYS A 45 2.11 15.86 -10.36
C LYS A 45 3.15 16.80 -10.99
N GLN A 46 4.39 16.77 -10.53
CA GLN A 46 5.47 17.60 -11.08
C GLN A 46 6.18 16.96 -12.27
N ILE A 47 5.96 15.67 -12.54
CA ILE A 47 6.59 14.98 -13.67
C ILE A 47 5.84 15.32 -14.97
N PRO A 48 6.48 15.96 -15.97
CA PRO A 48 5.83 16.27 -17.24
C PRO A 48 5.37 15.01 -17.98
N GLY A 49 4.17 15.06 -18.57
CA GLY A 49 3.61 13.96 -19.35
C GLY A 49 2.93 12.86 -18.54
N ILE A 50 2.92 12.96 -17.20
CA ILE A 50 2.16 12.04 -16.33
C ILE A 50 0.88 12.73 -15.84
N THR A 51 -0.24 12.04 -15.95
CA THR A 51 -1.50 12.43 -15.32
C THR A 51 -1.79 11.45 -14.19
N LEU A 52 -1.84 11.96 -12.96
CA LEU A 52 -2.17 11.15 -11.79
C LEU A 52 -3.68 10.88 -11.77
N GLN A 53 -4.05 9.60 -11.87
CA GLN A 53 -5.40 9.12 -11.60
C GLN A 53 -5.43 8.33 -10.29
N GLU A 54 -6.54 8.40 -9.59
CA GLU A 54 -6.73 7.67 -8.34
C GLU A 54 -7.77 6.55 -8.53
N MET A 55 -7.46 5.37 -7.99
CA MET A 55 -8.42 4.28 -7.83
C MET A 55 -9.54 4.69 -6.86
N GLU A 56 -10.69 4.00 -6.89
CA GLU A 56 -11.79 4.25 -5.95
C GLU A 56 -11.31 4.22 -4.48
N ARG A 57 -10.52 3.20 -4.12
CA ARG A 57 -9.98 3.05 -2.76
C ARG A 57 -8.60 3.69 -2.63
N THR A 58 -8.57 4.84 -1.97
CA THR A 58 -7.38 5.66 -1.73
C THR A 58 -7.06 5.80 -0.24
N ARG A 59 -5.91 6.40 0.04
CA ARG A 59 -5.43 6.75 1.39
C ARG A 59 -5.51 5.58 2.40
N GLU A 60 -6.23 5.74 3.51
CA GLU A 60 -6.37 4.73 4.58
C GLU A 60 -7.23 3.53 4.16
N PHE A 61 -8.03 3.70 3.11
CA PHE A 61 -8.88 2.65 2.53
C PHE A 61 -8.18 1.88 1.41
N ALA A 62 -6.96 2.27 1.02
CA ALA A 62 -6.21 1.59 -0.04
C ALA A 62 -5.94 0.12 0.31
N TYR A 63 -6.20 -0.76 -0.65
CA TYR A 63 -5.96 -2.19 -0.48
C TYR A 63 -4.47 -2.54 -0.59
N CYS A 64 -4.06 -3.53 0.21
CA CYS A 64 -2.72 -4.09 0.17
C CYS A 64 -2.54 -4.90 -1.12
N CYS A 65 -1.30 -4.97 -1.63
CA CYS A 65 -0.96 -5.83 -2.76
C CYS A 65 -1.06 -7.33 -2.42
N GLY A 66 -1.07 -7.70 -1.13
CA GLY A 66 -1.16 -9.09 -0.67
C GLY A 66 0.17 -9.78 -0.33
N ALA A 67 1.32 -9.12 -0.52
CA ALA A 67 2.63 -9.78 -0.32
C ALA A 67 3.26 -9.61 1.07
N GLY A 68 2.91 -8.54 1.79
CA GLY A 68 3.53 -8.22 3.08
C GLY A 68 3.22 -9.23 4.19
N GLY A 69 3.93 -9.11 5.31
CA GLY A 69 3.68 -9.94 6.50
C GLY A 69 3.96 -11.43 6.33
N GLY A 70 4.78 -11.82 5.34
CA GLY A 70 5.10 -13.21 5.02
C GLY A 70 4.03 -13.94 4.21
N VAL A 71 2.93 -13.27 3.85
CA VAL A 71 1.79 -13.88 3.14
C VAL A 71 2.20 -14.44 1.79
N LYS A 72 3.05 -13.74 1.03
CA LYS A 72 3.55 -14.27 -0.25
C LYS A 72 4.27 -15.60 -0.11
N ALA A 73 5.08 -15.75 0.94
CA ALA A 73 5.86 -16.96 1.17
C ALA A 73 4.97 -18.15 1.58
N GLN A 74 4.01 -17.90 2.48
CA GLN A 74 3.18 -18.97 3.04
C GLN A 74 1.91 -19.26 2.21
N PHE A 75 1.35 -18.25 1.57
CA PHE A 75 0.08 -18.31 0.83
C PHE A 75 0.22 -17.59 -0.53
N PRO A 76 1.05 -18.11 -1.45
CA PRO A 76 1.36 -17.43 -2.71
C PRO A 76 0.13 -17.22 -3.60
N GLU A 77 -0.80 -18.17 -3.64
CA GLU A 77 -2.04 -18.05 -4.42
C GLU A 77 -2.92 -16.89 -3.92
N PHE A 78 -3.07 -16.77 -2.59
CA PHE A 78 -3.81 -15.66 -1.99
C PHE A 78 -3.15 -14.31 -2.28
N ALA A 79 -1.83 -14.23 -2.20
CA ALA A 79 -1.08 -13.02 -2.52
C ALA A 79 -1.30 -12.59 -3.98
N ILE A 80 -1.32 -13.53 -4.93
CA ILE A 80 -1.58 -13.26 -6.34
C ILE A 80 -3.05 -12.87 -6.57
N ASN A 81 -4.00 -13.56 -5.96
CA ASN A 81 -5.43 -13.22 -6.10
C ASN A 81 -5.74 -11.82 -5.54
N THR A 82 -5.09 -11.42 -4.44
CA THR A 82 -5.17 -10.06 -3.90
C THR A 82 -4.57 -9.03 -4.85
N SER A 83 -3.42 -9.35 -5.43
CA SER A 83 -2.75 -8.52 -6.45
C SER A 83 -3.65 -8.27 -7.66
N LYS A 84 -4.29 -9.32 -8.20
CA LYS A 84 -5.23 -9.24 -9.33
C LYS A 84 -6.37 -8.26 -9.07
N ARG A 85 -7.04 -8.37 -7.92
CA ARG A 85 -8.11 -7.44 -7.52
C ARG A 85 -7.65 -5.99 -7.50
N ARG A 86 -6.42 -5.73 -7.05
CA ARG A 86 -5.87 -4.37 -7.04
C ARG A 86 -5.54 -3.86 -8.44
N ILE A 87 -5.13 -4.74 -9.35
CA ILE A 87 -4.88 -4.40 -10.75
C ILE A 87 -6.20 -4.14 -11.49
N GLU A 88 -7.26 -4.89 -11.18
CA GLU A 88 -8.62 -4.66 -11.71
C GLU A 88 -9.11 -3.24 -11.36
N GLU A 89 -8.99 -2.82 -10.10
CA GLU A 89 -9.31 -1.42 -9.71
C GLU A 89 -8.48 -0.38 -10.48
N ALA A 90 -7.22 -0.70 -10.77
CA ALA A 90 -6.36 0.21 -11.52
C ALA A 90 -6.80 0.32 -12.99
N LEU A 91 -7.20 -0.80 -13.59
CA LEU A 91 -7.71 -0.83 -14.97
C LEU A 91 -9.01 -0.04 -15.12
N GLU A 92 -9.86 0.01 -14.10
CA GLU A 92 -11.09 0.82 -14.08
C GLU A 92 -10.81 2.34 -14.19
N THR A 93 -9.61 2.79 -13.81
CA THR A 93 -9.20 4.20 -13.94
C THR A 93 -8.64 4.57 -15.33
N GLU A 94 -8.66 3.63 -16.27
CA GLU A 94 -8.10 3.79 -17.63
C GLU A 94 -6.61 4.18 -17.62
N THR A 95 -5.88 3.81 -16.57
CA THR A 95 -4.45 4.09 -16.44
C THR A 95 -3.59 3.09 -17.20
N SER A 96 -2.42 3.56 -17.66
CA SER A 96 -1.44 2.73 -18.37
C SER A 96 -0.37 2.13 -17.46
N ALA A 97 -0.24 2.66 -16.24
CA ALA A 97 0.77 2.21 -15.29
C ALA A 97 0.35 2.38 -13.82
N LEU A 98 0.85 1.46 -12.99
CA LEU A 98 0.82 1.51 -11.53
C LEU A 98 2.17 2.02 -11.00
N VAL A 99 2.11 2.76 -9.88
CA VAL A 99 3.30 3.29 -9.20
C VAL A 99 3.26 2.98 -7.71
N SER A 100 4.37 2.52 -7.16
CA SER A 100 4.55 2.36 -5.70
C SER A 100 6.03 2.40 -5.33
N CYS A 101 6.34 2.83 -4.11
CA CYS A 101 7.71 2.84 -3.56
C CYS A 101 8.05 1.55 -2.78
N CYS A 102 7.14 0.56 -2.76
CA CYS A 102 7.29 -0.63 -1.94
C CYS A 102 7.85 -1.79 -2.78
N PRO A 103 9.04 -2.34 -2.47
CA PRO A 103 9.62 -3.45 -3.21
C PRO A 103 8.74 -4.70 -3.24
N PHE A 104 8.03 -5.00 -2.15
CA PHE A 104 7.07 -6.11 -2.11
C PHE A 104 5.88 -5.89 -3.05
N CYS A 105 5.40 -4.65 -3.17
CA CYS A 105 4.37 -4.30 -4.14
C CYS A 105 4.87 -4.47 -5.56
N LYS A 106 6.10 -4.02 -5.85
CA LYS A 106 6.72 -4.20 -7.17
C LYS A 106 6.70 -5.66 -7.61
N THR A 107 7.29 -6.55 -6.81
CA THR A 107 7.32 -7.97 -7.13
C THR A 107 5.92 -8.56 -7.29
N ASN A 108 5.00 -8.31 -6.33
CA ASN A 108 3.71 -8.99 -6.35
C ASN A 108 2.72 -8.44 -7.39
N LEU A 109 2.74 -7.14 -7.66
CA LEU A 109 1.91 -6.54 -8.71
C LEU A 109 2.44 -6.91 -10.09
N GLN A 110 3.76 -6.99 -10.30
CA GLN A 110 4.32 -7.51 -11.55
C GLN A 110 3.94 -8.96 -11.81
N ASP A 111 3.98 -9.81 -10.79
CA ASP A 111 3.53 -11.20 -10.90
C ASP A 111 2.02 -11.29 -11.19
N GLY A 112 1.22 -10.42 -10.55
CA GLY A 112 -0.22 -10.30 -10.80
C GLY A 112 -0.54 -9.86 -12.22
N ILE A 113 0.15 -8.84 -12.74
CA ILE A 113 0.03 -8.35 -14.12
C ILE A 113 0.35 -9.47 -15.11
N SER A 114 1.45 -10.18 -14.87
CA SER A 114 1.88 -11.33 -15.68
C SER A 114 0.84 -12.45 -15.65
N ALA A 115 0.30 -12.77 -14.48
CA ALA A 115 -0.74 -13.79 -14.32
C ALA A 115 -2.07 -13.42 -15.00
N MET A 116 -2.39 -12.14 -15.11
CA MET A 116 -3.56 -11.63 -15.85
C MET A 116 -3.31 -11.46 -17.35
N LYS A 117 -2.06 -11.57 -17.81
CA LYS A 117 -1.64 -11.20 -19.17
C LYS A 117 -2.05 -9.76 -19.53
N SER A 118 -2.00 -8.86 -18.56
CA SER A 118 -2.33 -7.44 -18.74
C SER A 118 -1.14 -6.67 -19.32
N ASN A 119 -1.42 -5.64 -20.12
CA ASN A 119 -0.41 -4.71 -20.64
C ASN A 119 -0.08 -3.57 -19.66
N MET A 120 -0.70 -3.56 -18.48
CA MET A 120 -0.43 -2.59 -17.42
C MET A 120 1.05 -2.60 -17.05
N LYS A 121 1.67 -1.43 -16.96
CA LYS A 121 3.06 -1.32 -16.51
C LYS A 121 3.12 -1.09 -15.00
N PHE A 122 4.24 -1.49 -14.39
CA PHE A 122 4.52 -1.15 -13.00
C PHE A 122 5.84 -0.40 -12.94
N TYR A 123 5.86 0.73 -12.23
CA TYR A 123 7.06 1.52 -11.99
C TYR A 123 7.28 1.76 -10.49
N ASP A 124 8.55 1.76 -10.08
CA ASP A 124 8.91 2.39 -8.82
C ASP A 124 8.86 3.93 -8.96
N LEU A 125 8.55 4.64 -7.87
CA LEU A 125 8.52 6.10 -7.91
C LEU A 125 9.88 6.68 -8.32
N ILE A 126 10.98 6.08 -7.84
CA ILE A 126 12.34 6.55 -8.14
C ILE A 126 12.65 6.35 -9.64
N GLU A 127 12.20 5.25 -10.24
CA GLU A 127 12.37 4.99 -11.67
C GLU A 127 11.65 6.03 -12.54
N LEU A 128 10.49 6.52 -12.10
CA LEU A 128 9.79 7.58 -12.82
C LEU A 128 10.47 8.93 -12.68
N VAL A 129 10.99 9.24 -11.48
CA VAL A 129 11.75 10.46 -11.26
C VAL A 129 13.03 10.46 -12.11
N GLU A 130 13.76 9.34 -12.15
CA GLU A 130 14.95 9.19 -12.99
C GLU A 130 14.65 9.41 -14.47
N LYS A 131 13.51 8.92 -14.97
CA LYS A 131 13.08 9.12 -16.36
C LYS A 131 12.65 10.56 -16.69
N ALA A 132 12.38 11.36 -15.67
CA ALA A 132 11.94 12.74 -15.82
C ALA A 132 13.10 13.75 -15.74
N LEU A 133 14.28 13.32 -15.29
CA LEU A 133 15.52 14.08 -15.30
C LEU A 133 16.15 14.08 -16.70
#